data_AF-A0A9W7CE00-F1
#
_entry.id   AF-A0A9W7CE00-F1
#
_cell.length_a   1.000
_cell.length_b   1.000
_cell.length_c   1.000
_cell.angle_alpha   90.00
_cell.angle_beta   90.00
_cell.angle_gamma   90.00
#
_symmetry.space_group_name_H-M   'P 1'
#
loop_
_entity.id
_entity.type
_entity.pdbx_description
1 polymer ?
#
loop_
_entity_poly.entity_id
_entity_poly.type
_entity_poly.pdbx_seq_one_letter_code
_entity_poly.pdbx_strand_id
1 'polypeptide(L)'
;MKSIAAQILLLLSLLGSSSPFYVPHLSGVGCSGRGHGSKDVHSSFATSLSVLSDSIEVPTSLRELDLKEKAKIFGRLADKYILLDESGGDCCYSGCKDCEYRDPDGSYRMAEMLAARPKWIVPYSRRSFGSASGLKDHSSRWLSTLFSETPSHTKSTFISAFMELEYQQPLGGPYLSVPEGTDISATSVESFADLIFQGKESMSVKQCERIIQGWKGGEGLVWNDWIKLIE
;
A
#
# COMPACT_ATOMS: atom_id res chain seq x y z
N MET A 1 6.25 -33.75 -38.08
CA MET A 1 6.55 -35.19 -37.90
C MET A 1 8.06 -35.38 -37.96
N LYS A 2 8.64 -36.23 -37.08
CA LYS A 2 10.04 -36.33 -36.57
C LYS A 2 10.22 -35.51 -35.27
N SER A 3 10.00 -36.01 -34.04
CA SER A 3 10.42 -37.20 -33.28
C SER A 3 11.91 -37.26 -32.91
N ILE A 4 12.20 -37.82 -31.71
CA ILE A 4 13.48 -38.03 -30.98
C ILE A 4 13.69 -36.93 -29.92
N ALA A 5 13.42 -37.06 -28.61
CA ALA A 5 13.40 -38.22 -27.69
C ALA A 5 14.74 -38.99 -27.64
N ALA A 6 15.77 -38.40 -27.01
CA ALA A 6 16.86 -39.08 -26.30
C ALA A 6 17.93 -38.09 -25.84
N GLN A 7 18.02 -37.81 -24.53
CA GLN A 7 19.27 -37.61 -23.79
C GLN A 7 18.96 -37.30 -22.31
N ILE A 8 18.47 -38.34 -21.63
CA ILE A 8 18.66 -38.55 -20.20
C ILE A 8 19.88 -39.49 -20.08
N LEU A 9 20.66 -39.32 -19.02
CA LEU A 9 21.85 -40.07 -18.57
C LEU A 9 23.20 -39.38 -18.80
N LEU A 10 23.62 -38.60 -17.80
CA LEU A 10 24.95 -38.51 -17.17
C LEU A 10 24.88 -37.24 -16.29
N LEU A 11 24.71 -37.29 -14.97
CA LEU A 11 25.75 -37.67 -14.00
C LEU A 11 25.08 -37.87 -12.64
N LEU A 12 25.08 -39.11 -12.17
CA LEU A 12 24.68 -39.52 -10.83
C LEU A 12 25.92 -40.17 -10.20
N SER A 13 26.76 -39.35 -9.57
CA SER A 13 27.81 -39.82 -8.67
C SER A 13 28.48 -38.62 -7.99
N LEU A 14 28.10 -38.34 -6.75
CA LEU A 14 29.02 -38.02 -5.67
C LEU A 14 28.27 -38.11 -4.33
N LEU A 15 28.50 -39.25 -3.69
CA LEU A 15 28.49 -39.48 -2.25
C LEU A 15 29.10 -38.24 -1.56
N GLY A 16 28.51 -37.65 -0.53
CA GLY A 16 28.31 -38.26 0.76
C GLY A 16 29.13 -37.46 1.79
N SER A 17 28.45 -36.69 2.64
CA SER A 17 28.98 -36.27 3.93
C SER A 17 27.82 -35.90 4.84
N SER A 18 27.52 -36.82 5.75
CA SER A 18 26.67 -36.61 6.91
C SER A 18 27.38 -35.64 7.87
N SER A 19 26.90 -34.40 7.95
CA SER A 19 27.28 -33.48 9.03
C SER A 19 26.40 -33.74 10.26
N PRO A 20 26.97 -33.86 11.46
CA PRO A 20 26.20 -34.03 12.68
C PRO A 20 25.44 -32.74 13.02
N PHE A 21 24.14 -32.89 13.27
CA PHE A 21 23.28 -31.86 13.84
C PHE A 21 23.81 -31.47 15.23
N TYR A 22 24.40 -30.28 15.31
CA TYR A 22 24.68 -29.62 16.57
C TYR A 22 23.44 -28.79 16.94
N VAL A 23 22.73 -29.23 17.98
CA VAL A 23 21.61 -28.49 18.58
C VAL A 23 22.18 -27.64 19.71
N PRO A 24 22.33 -26.30 19.56
CA PRO A 24 22.66 -25.47 20.69
C PRO A 24 21.45 -25.39 21.64
N HIS A 25 21.66 -25.92 22.84
CA HIS A 25 20.84 -25.76 24.02
C HIS A 25 20.84 -24.27 24.43
N LEU A 26 19.85 -23.49 24.00
CA LEU A 26 19.62 -22.15 24.53
C LEU A 26 18.88 -22.26 25.86
N SER A 27 19.69 -22.38 26.89
CA SER A 27 19.39 -22.15 28.30
C SER A 27 18.75 -20.76 28.47
N GLY A 28 17.73 -20.70 29.32
CA GLY A 28 16.85 -19.56 29.51
C GLY A 28 17.53 -18.20 29.69
N VAL A 29 16.99 -17.20 29.00
CA VAL A 29 17.18 -15.80 29.35
C VAL A 29 16.18 -15.47 30.45
N GLY A 30 16.69 -15.44 31.68
CA GLY A 30 15.98 -14.86 32.80
C GLY A 30 15.82 -13.36 32.61
N CYS A 31 14.60 -12.86 32.77
CA CYS A 31 14.34 -11.46 33.05
C CYS A 31 14.91 -11.10 34.43
N SER A 32 16.18 -10.70 34.46
CA SER A 32 16.79 -10.11 35.65
C SER A 32 16.88 -8.59 35.44
N GLY A 33 16.05 -7.87 36.19
CA GLY A 33 16.17 -6.44 36.33
C GLY A 33 17.48 -6.06 37.02
N ARG A 34 18.12 -5.01 36.53
CA ARG A 34 18.95 -4.10 37.31
C ARG A 34 19.11 -2.81 36.54
N GLY A 35 18.52 -1.75 37.07
CA GLY A 35 18.84 -0.39 36.67
C GLY A 35 20.25 -0.03 37.10
N HIS A 36 20.90 0.83 36.32
CA HIS A 36 21.84 1.86 36.78
C HIS A 36 21.75 3.02 35.80
N GLY A 37 21.69 4.22 36.36
CA GLY A 37 21.37 5.46 35.67
C GLY A 37 22.31 5.78 34.52
N SER A 38 21.72 6.35 33.48
CA SER A 38 22.45 7.20 32.54
C SER A 38 21.67 8.49 32.39
N LYS A 39 22.45 9.55 32.34
CA LYS A 39 22.07 10.94 32.51
C LYS A 39 21.09 11.40 31.44
N ASP A 40 20.24 12.32 31.85
CA ASP A 40 19.28 13.05 31.04
C ASP A 40 19.91 13.57 29.75
N VAL A 41 19.66 12.85 28.66
CA VAL A 41 19.66 13.42 27.32
C VAL A 41 18.20 13.49 26.93
N HIS A 42 17.56 14.61 27.28
CA HIS A 42 16.33 15.04 26.63
C HIS A 42 16.63 15.25 25.15
N SER A 43 16.62 14.14 24.40
CA SER A 43 16.63 14.13 22.96
C SER A 43 15.29 14.69 22.50
N SER A 44 15.34 15.99 22.24
CA SER A 44 14.31 16.78 21.57
C SER A 44 14.02 16.19 20.19
N PHE A 45 13.18 15.17 20.13
CA PHE A 45 12.47 14.72 18.93
C PHE A 45 10.96 14.74 19.18
N ALA A 46 10.48 15.80 19.84
CA ALA A 46 9.10 16.25 19.72
C ALA A 46 9.06 17.43 18.73
N THR A 47 9.59 17.23 17.53
CA THR A 47 9.48 18.22 16.47
C THR A 47 8.15 18.01 15.76
N SER A 48 7.14 18.73 16.24
CA SER A 48 6.04 19.28 15.42
C SER A 48 5.23 18.27 14.59
N LEU A 49 4.43 17.45 15.26
CA LEU A 49 3.39 16.61 14.65
C LEU A 49 1.99 17.28 14.71
N SER A 50 1.94 18.61 14.58
CA SER A 50 0.72 19.40 14.78
C SER A 50 0.42 20.39 13.65
N VAL A 51 0.74 20.04 12.40
CA VAL A 51 0.35 20.86 11.24
C VAL A 51 -0.16 19.95 10.14
N LEU A 52 -1.30 20.34 9.56
CA LEU A 52 -2.11 19.67 8.55
C LEU A 52 -3.17 18.71 9.10
N SER A 53 -3.98 19.20 10.04
CA SER A 53 -5.43 18.94 9.97
C SER A 53 -6.03 19.92 8.95
N ASP A 54 -5.48 19.96 7.74
CA ASP A 54 -6.15 20.63 6.62
C ASP A 54 -7.31 19.73 6.24
N SER A 55 -8.52 20.25 6.42
CA SER A 55 -9.71 19.61 5.88
C SER A 55 -9.51 19.54 4.37
N ILE A 56 -9.40 18.32 3.83
CA ILE A 56 -9.26 18.13 2.38
C ILE A 56 -10.45 18.78 1.69
N GLU A 57 -10.19 19.83 0.93
CA GLU A 57 -11.22 20.50 0.13
C GLU A 57 -11.44 19.70 -1.16
N VAL A 58 -12.60 19.06 -1.23
CA VAL A 58 -13.01 18.31 -2.43
C VAL A 58 -13.57 19.27 -3.47
N PRO A 59 -12.99 19.35 -4.68
CA PRO A 59 -13.46 20.23 -5.74
C PRO A 59 -14.91 19.94 -6.12
N THR A 60 -15.74 20.97 -6.29
CA THR A 60 -17.15 20.83 -6.71
C THR A 60 -17.29 20.04 -8.00
N SER A 61 -16.39 20.25 -8.97
CA SER A 61 -16.39 19.52 -10.24
C SER A 61 -16.20 18.01 -10.07
N LEU A 62 -15.49 17.56 -9.03
CA LEU A 62 -15.32 16.14 -8.71
C LEU A 62 -16.59 15.55 -8.08
N ARG A 63 -17.29 16.34 -7.24
CA ARG A 63 -18.54 15.93 -6.58
C ARG A 63 -19.67 15.72 -7.59
N GLU A 64 -19.73 16.59 -8.59
CA GLU A 64 -20.76 16.62 -9.64
C GLU A 64 -20.54 15.59 -10.76
N LEU A 65 -19.40 14.88 -10.77
CA LEU A 65 -19.17 13.82 -11.76
C LEU A 65 -20.20 12.70 -11.65
N ASP A 66 -20.57 12.15 -12.81
CA ASP A 66 -21.37 10.94 -12.87
C ASP A 66 -20.69 9.78 -12.12
N LEU A 67 -21.50 8.91 -11.54
CA LEU A 67 -21.02 7.78 -10.74
C LEU A 67 -20.12 6.83 -11.57
N LYS A 68 -20.33 6.74 -12.90
CA LYS A 68 -19.46 5.96 -13.78
C LYS A 68 -18.08 6.58 -13.91
N GLU A 69 -17.96 7.90 -14.02
CA GLU A 69 -16.65 8.57 -14.07
C GLU A 69 -15.90 8.42 -12.74
N LYS A 70 -16.62 8.55 -11.61
CA LYS A 70 -16.05 8.26 -10.27
C LYS A 70 -15.55 6.81 -10.18
N ALA A 71 -16.28 5.85 -10.76
CA ALA A 71 -15.88 4.44 -10.82
C ALA A 71 -14.66 4.19 -11.70
N LYS A 72 -14.52 4.93 -12.81
CA LYS A 72 -13.34 4.86 -13.69
C LYS A 72 -12.08 5.38 -13.01
N ILE A 73 -12.19 6.47 -12.24
CA ILE A 73 -11.09 6.98 -11.40
C ILE A 73 -10.71 5.93 -10.37
N PHE A 74 -11.68 5.43 -9.60
CA PHE A 74 -11.42 4.43 -8.56
C PHE A 74 -10.78 3.15 -9.12
N GLY A 75 -11.27 2.62 -10.25
CA GLY A 75 -10.71 1.42 -10.88
C GLY A 75 -9.27 1.57 -11.40
N ARG A 76 -8.83 2.81 -11.67
CA ARG A 76 -7.42 3.11 -12.02
C ARG A 76 -6.51 3.22 -10.81
N LEU A 77 -7.07 3.62 -9.67
CA LEU A 77 -6.34 3.79 -8.41
C LEU A 77 -6.28 2.52 -7.58
N ALA A 78 -7.29 1.66 -7.70
CA ALA A 78 -7.46 0.53 -6.79
C ALA A 78 -6.47 -0.60 -7.07
N ASP A 79 -6.00 -1.20 -5.98
CA ASP A 79 -5.21 -2.43 -5.96
C ASP A 79 -6.01 -3.60 -5.39
N LYS A 80 -5.63 -4.79 -5.83
CA LYS A 80 -6.23 -6.08 -5.40
C LYS A 80 -5.64 -6.59 -4.09
N TYR A 81 -4.46 -6.11 -3.73
CA TYR A 81 -3.69 -6.54 -2.56
C TYR A 81 -3.20 -5.31 -1.81
N ILE A 82 -3.16 -5.39 -0.49
CA ILE A 82 -2.66 -4.31 0.36
C ILE A 82 -1.98 -4.89 1.59
N LEU A 83 -0.95 -4.19 2.06
CA LEU A 83 -0.24 -4.43 3.31
C LEU A 83 -0.73 -3.40 4.32
N LEU A 84 -1.33 -3.87 5.41
CA LEU A 84 -1.96 -3.01 6.42
C LEU A 84 -0.97 -2.56 7.50
N ASP A 85 0.08 -3.34 7.74
CA ASP A 85 1.06 -3.08 8.78
C ASP A 85 2.42 -2.75 8.15
N GLU A 86 2.95 -1.56 8.41
CA GLU A 86 4.30 -1.18 7.96
C GLU A 86 5.40 -1.86 8.77
N SER A 87 5.13 -2.24 10.02
CA SER A 87 6.04 -2.99 10.88
C SER A 87 6.08 -4.48 10.55
N GLY A 88 5.10 -4.97 9.78
CA GLY A 88 5.02 -6.36 9.37
C GLY A 88 4.96 -7.39 10.49
N GLY A 89 4.42 -7.02 11.64
CA GLY A 89 4.42 -7.86 12.83
C GLY A 89 5.73 -7.86 13.61
N ASP A 90 6.62 -6.88 13.41
CA ASP A 90 7.79 -6.67 14.27
C ASP A 90 7.37 -6.42 15.74
N CYS A 91 6.16 -5.92 15.96
CA CYS A 91 5.49 -6.07 17.24
C CYS A 91 5.02 -7.53 17.38
N CYS A 92 5.65 -8.28 18.31
CA CYS A 92 5.21 -9.61 18.69
C CYS A 92 3.68 -9.62 18.84
N TYR A 93 2.97 -10.36 17.99
CA TYR A 93 1.54 -10.68 18.12
C TYR A 93 1.25 -11.47 19.42
N SER A 94 2.06 -11.34 20.46
CA SER A 94 2.16 -12.17 21.66
C SER A 94 1.61 -11.48 22.91
N GLY A 95 0.52 -10.72 22.77
CA GLY A 95 -0.35 -10.40 23.91
C GLY A 95 0.01 -9.16 24.73
N CYS A 96 0.62 -8.13 24.14
CA CYS A 96 0.66 -6.82 24.80
C CYS A 96 -0.78 -6.35 25.07
N LYS A 97 -1.07 -5.97 26.32
CA LYS A 97 -2.41 -5.58 26.79
C LYS A 97 -2.99 -4.40 25.99
N ASP A 98 -2.11 -3.55 25.47
CA ASP A 98 -2.42 -2.33 24.71
C ASP A 98 -1.72 -2.34 23.33
N CYS A 99 -1.70 -3.49 22.64
CA CYS A 99 -1.14 -3.59 21.29
C CYS A 99 -2.01 -2.81 20.29
N GLU A 100 -1.43 -1.84 19.57
CA GLU A 100 -2.13 -1.07 18.52
C GLU A 100 -2.62 -1.95 17.34
N TYR A 101 -2.02 -3.12 17.18
CA TYR A 101 -2.39 -4.14 16.19
C TYR A 101 -3.48 -5.10 16.70
N ARG A 102 -4.05 -4.84 17.88
CA ARG A 102 -5.18 -5.60 18.43
C ARG A 102 -6.43 -4.75 18.35
N ASP A 103 -7.49 -5.31 17.75
CA ASP A 103 -8.78 -4.66 17.72
C ASP A 103 -9.45 -4.71 19.12
N PRO A 104 -10.42 -3.82 19.41
CA PRO A 104 -11.07 -3.76 20.72
C PRO A 104 -11.77 -5.06 21.14
N ASP A 105 -12.12 -5.91 20.18
CA ASP A 105 -12.70 -7.25 20.39
C ASP A 105 -11.66 -8.32 20.76
N GLY A 106 -10.38 -7.95 20.76
CA GLY A 106 -9.26 -8.80 21.09
C GLY A 106 -8.69 -9.59 19.92
N SER A 107 -9.20 -9.42 18.70
CA SER A 107 -8.65 -9.98 17.46
C SER A 107 -7.40 -9.22 16.99
N TYR A 108 -6.60 -9.83 16.13
CA TYR A 108 -5.42 -9.17 15.54
C TYR A 108 -5.79 -8.54 14.20
N ARG A 109 -5.28 -7.33 13.97
CA ARG A 109 -5.29 -6.73 12.65
C ARG A 109 -4.53 -7.64 11.69
N MET A 110 -5.17 -7.95 10.56
CA MET A 110 -4.52 -8.70 9.50
C MET A 110 -3.32 -7.90 8.96
N ALA A 111 -2.18 -8.55 8.76
CA ALA A 111 -0.98 -7.89 8.20
C ALA A 111 -1.18 -7.52 6.71
N GLU A 112 -1.98 -8.32 6.01
CA GLU A 112 -2.25 -8.19 4.59
C GLU A 112 -3.71 -8.51 4.26
N MET A 113 -4.22 -7.92 3.18
CA MET A 113 -5.53 -8.26 2.64
C MET A 113 -5.45 -8.48 1.13
N LEU A 114 -6.17 -9.49 0.64
CA LEU A 114 -6.32 -9.82 -0.77
C LEU A 114 -7.81 -9.89 -1.11
N ALA A 115 -8.18 -9.35 -2.26
CA ALA A 115 -9.53 -9.43 -2.81
C ALA A 115 -9.53 -10.18 -4.15
N ALA A 116 -10.72 -10.58 -4.65
CA ALA A 116 -10.85 -11.19 -5.98
C ALA A 116 -10.61 -10.18 -7.12
N ARG A 117 -10.95 -8.91 -6.88
CA ARG A 117 -10.81 -7.77 -7.79
C ARG A 117 -10.18 -6.58 -7.04
N PRO A 118 -9.64 -5.57 -7.73
CA PRO A 118 -9.16 -4.35 -7.10
C PRO A 118 -10.19 -3.74 -6.16
N LYS A 119 -9.78 -3.40 -4.95
CA LYS A 119 -10.70 -2.99 -3.88
C LYS A 119 -10.23 -1.77 -3.10
N TRP A 120 -8.92 -1.50 -3.05
CA TRP A 120 -8.38 -0.48 -2.16
C TRP A 120 -7.56 0.56 -2.92
N ILE A 121 -7.83 1.85 -2.70
CA ILE A 121 -6.87 2.91 -3.01
C ILE A 121 -5.82 2.91 -1.91
N VAL A 122 -4.59 2.58 -2.29
CA VAL A 122 -3.48 2.39 -1.36
C VAL A 122 -2.79 3.73 -1.04
N PRO A 123 -2.59 4.08 0.24
CA PRO A 123 -2.08 5.39 0.66
C PRO A 123 -0.54 5.47 0.72
N TYR A 124 0.16 4.49 0.14
CA TYR A 124 1.62 4.37 0.14
C TYR A 124 2.11 3.90 -1.23
N SER A 125 3.31 4.31 -1.65
CA SER A 125 3.93 3.87 -2.90
C SER A 125 4.52 2.46 -2.79
N ARG A 126 5.15 2.14 -1.66
CA ARG A 126 5.68 0.81 -1.36
C ARG A 126 5.72 0.53 0.14
N ARG A 127 5.42 -0.71 0.52
CA ARG A 127 5.64 -1.29 1.86
C ARG A 127 6.30 -2.65 1.69
N SER A 128 7.26 -2.96 2.54
CA SER A 128 7.94 -4.25 2.54
C SER A 128 8.28 -4.67 3.96
N PHE A 129 7.95 -5.91 4.33
CA PHE A 129 8.22 -6.44 5.66
C PHE A 129 8.32 -7.97 5.65
N GLY A 130 8.82 -8.56 6.73
CA GLY A 130 8.92 -10.01 6.91
C GLY A 130 10.35 -10.49 7.15
N SER A 131 10.47 -11.77 7.52
CA SER A 131 11.75 -12.40 7.86
C SER A 131 12.39 -13.10 6.66
N ALA A 132 13.62 -13.60 6.84
CA ALA A 132 14.40 -14.31 5.81
C ALA A 132 13.66 -15.50 5.14
N SER A 133 12.60 -16.03 5.75
CA SER A 133 11.80 -17.15 5.21
C SER A 133 10.62 -16.71 4.33
N GLY A 134 10.34 -15.41 4.20
CA GLY A 134 9.27 -14.91 3.31
C GLY A 134 9.06 -13.41 3.42
N LEU A 135 9.80 -12.63 2.62
CA LEU A 135 9.60 -11.19 2.48
C LEU A 135 8.26 -10.91 1.78
N LYS A 136 7.42 -10.12 2.41
CA LYS A 136 6.22 -9.52 1.83
C LYS A 136 6.57 -8.14 1.30
N ASP A 137 6.21 -7.86 0.06
CA ASP A 137 6.48 -6.59 -0.60
C ASP A 137 5.28 -6.21 -1.45
N HIS A 138 4.84 -4.95 -1.30
CA HIS A 138 3.74 -4.40 -2.08
C HIS A 138 4.10 -3.00 -2.55
N SER A 139 3.93 -2.75 -3.84
CA SER A 139 3.99 -1.40 -4.40
C SER A 139 2.62 -1.05 -4.98
N SER A 140 2.12 0.13 -4.61
CA SER A 140 0.87 0.67 -5.16
C SER A 140 0.98 0.81 -6.66
N ARG A 141 0.06 0.21 -7.42
CA ARG A 141 0.15 0.20 -8.88
C ARG A 141 0.13 1.60 -9.45
N TRP A 142 -0.80 2.43 -9.01
CA TRP A 142 -0.99 3.75 -9.58
C TRP A 142 0.12 4.72 -9.16
N LEU A 143 0.56 4.71 -7.89
CA LEU A 143 1.68 5.56 -7.45
C LEU A 143 2.99 5.15 -8.10
N SER A 144 3.28 3.84 -8.16
CA SER A 144 4.51 3.37 -8.80
C SER A 144 4.53 3.65 -10.29
N THR A 145 3.39 3.56 -10.97
CA THR A 145 3.29 3.85 -12.40
C THR A 145 3.43 5.34 -12.66
N LEU A 146 2.64 6.18 -11.98
CA LEU A 146 2.64 7.63 -12.18
C LEU A 146 4.02 8.24 -11.94
N PHE A 147 4.69 7.85 -10.86
CA PHE A 147 5.96 8.45 -10.41
C PHE A 147 7.20 7.60 -10.78
N SER A 148 7.08 6.69 -11.74
CA SER A 148 8.17 5.78 -12.14
C SER A 148 9.36 6.51 -12.76
N GLU A 149 9.10 7.42 -13.70
CA GLU A 149 10.15 8.13 -14.45
C GLU A 149 10.59 9.42 -13.75
N THR A 150 9.64 10.09 -13.09
CA THR A 150 9.88 11.38 -12.44
C THR A 150 9.36 11.39 -11.00
N PRO A 151 10.19 11.80 -10.02
CA PRO A 151 9.80 11.81 -8.61
C PRO A 151 8.76 12.91 -8.27
N SER A 152 8.51 13.83 -9.20
CA SER A 152 7.55 14.93 -9.07
C SER A 152 6.90 15.23 -10.42
N HIS A 153 5.60 15.55 -10.39
CA HIS A 153 4.81 15.89 -11.57
C HIS A 153 4.22 17.30 -11.43
N THR A 154 4.10 18.02 -12.55
CA THR A 154 3.17 19.15 -12.63
C THR A 154 1.76 18.62 -12.83
N LYS A 155 0.74 19.46 -12.66
CA LYS A 155 -0.66 19.03 -12.86
C LYS A 155 -0.88 18.45 -14.26
N SER A 156 -0.31 19.07 -15.28
CA SER A 156 -0.42 18.62 -16.68
C SER A 156 0.23 17.24 -16.90
N THR A 157 1.46 17.03 -16.41
CA THR A 157 2.13 15.73 -16.59
C THR A 157 1.48 14.64 -15.76
N PHE A 158 0.90 14.98 -14.60
CA PHE A 158 0.09 14.05 -13.81
C PHE A 158 -1.17 13.62 -14.55
N ILE A 159 -1.92 14.55 -15.15
CA ILE A 159 -3.12 14.24 -15.93
C ILE A 159 -2.78 13.30 -17.08
N SER A 160 -1.74 13.60 -17.86
CA SER A 160 -1.32 12.74 -18.97
C SER A 160 -0.94 11.34 -18.49
N ALA A 161 -0.14 11.23 -17.43
CA ALA A 161 0.25 9.93 -16.88
C ALA A 161 -0.95 9.15 -16.30
N PHE A 162 -1.94 9.85 -15.72
CA PHE A 162 -3.14 9.23 -15.18
C PHE A 162 -4.06 8.66 -16.25
N MET A 163 -4.19 9.35 -17.38
CA MET A 163 -5.00 8.89 -18.52
C MET A 163 -4.51 7.54 -19.06
N GLU A 164 -3.20 7.31 -19.02
CA GLU A 164 -2.54 6.07 -19.44
C GLU A 164 -2.66 4.92 -18.41
N LEU A 165 -3.16 5.19 -17.20
CA LEU A 165 -3.36 4.12 -16.22
C LEU A 165 -4.41 3.13 -16.70
N GLU A 166 -4.07 1.84 -16.64
CA GLU A 166 -4.99 0.76 -16.94
C GLU A 166 -6.19 0.80 -15.99
N TYR A 167 -7.39 0.79 -16.54
CA TYR A 167 -8.60 0.58 -15.77
C TYR A 167 -8.76 -0.90 -15.43
N GLN A 168 -8.97 -1.19 -14.16
CA GLN A 168 -9.38 -2.51 -13.71
C GLN A 168 -10.72 -2.41 -12.99
N GLN A 169 -11.64 -3.34 -13.29
CA GLN A 169 -12.97 -3.32 -12.71
C GLN A 169 -12.90 -3.49 -11.18
N PRO A 170 -13.29 -2.46 -10.39
CA PRO A 170 -13.15 -2.51 -8.95
C PRO A 170 -14.29 -3.29 -8.28
N LEU A 171 -14.07 -3.69 -7.03
CA LEU A 171 -15.10 -4.24 -6.16
C LEU A 171 -15.88 -3.10 -5.47
N GLY A 172 -17.22 -3.19 -5.49
CA GLY A 172 -18.12 -2.28 -4.77
C GLY A 172 -18.69 -1.15 -5.62
N GLY A 173 -17.97 -0.69 -6.64
CA GLY A 173 -18.48 0.30 -7.59
C GLY A 173 -19.48 -0.24 -8.60
N PRO A 174 -20.18 0.64 -9.34
CA PRO A 174 -21.02 0.24 -10.46
C PRO A 174 -20.29 -0.69 -11.41
N TYR A 175 -20.97 -1.75 -11.86
CA TYR A 175 -20.42 -2.65 -12.86
C TYR A 175 -20.33 -1.91 -14.21
N LEU A 176 -19.10 -1.71 -14.68
CA LEU A 176 -18.81 -1.22 -16.03
C LEU A 176 -18.30 -2.38 -16.88
N SER A 177 -18.90 -2.61 -18.05
CA SER A 177 -18.42 -3.57 -19.04
C SER A 177 -17.09 -3.11 -19.61
N VAL A 178 -16.11 -4.02 -19.75
CA VAL A 178 -14.87 -3.76 -20.52
C VAL A 178 -15.15 -4.17 -21.97
N PRO A 179 -14.80 -3.36 -23.01
CA PRO A 179 -13.97 -2.14 -22.95
C PRO A 179 -14.75 -0.82 -22.83
N GLU A 180 -16.09 -0.80 -22.96
CA GLU A 180 -16.88 0.45 -22.93
C GLU A 180 -16.69 1.29 -21.65
N GLY A 181 -16.26 0.66 -20.56
CA GLY A 181 -15.96 1.28 -19.27
C GLY A 181 -14.53 1.77 -19.08
N THR A 182 -13.62 1.61 -20.06
CA THR A 182 -12.20 1.99 -19.87
C THR A 182 -11.96 3.47 -20.13
N ASP A 183 -12.62 4.09 -21.10
CA ASP A 183 -12.34 5.47 -21.48
C ASP A 183 -12.77 6.46 -20.41
N ILE A 184 -11.87 7.31 -19.94
CA ILE A 184 -12.12 8.33 -18.93
C ILE A 184 -12.03 9.72 -19.55
N SER A 185 -12.89 10.65 -19.14
CA SER A 185 -12.81 12.01 -19.65
C SER A 185 -11.64 12.79 -19.05
N ALA A 186 -10.99 13.64 -19.86
CA ALA A 186 -9.92 14.53 -19.38
C ALA A 186 -10.42 15.43 -18.24
N THR A 187 -11.67 15.91 -18.32
CA THR A 187 -12.33 16.73 -17.29
C THR A 187 -12.48 16.00 -15.95
N SER A 188 -12.72 14.69 -15.97
CA SER A 188 -12.79 13.88 -14.74
C SER A 188 -11.41 13.72 -14.11
N VAL A 189 -10.38 13.52 -14.92
CA VAL A 189 -8.99 13.43 -14.43
C VAL A 189 -8.49 14.79 -13.94
N GLU A 190 -8.84 15.88 -14.60
CA GLU A 190 -8.55 17.25 -14.14
C GLU A 190 -9.16 17.52 -12.77
N SER A 191 -10.44 17.16 -12.58
CA SER A 191 -11.14 17.33 -11.30
C SER A 191 -10.52 16.49 -10.19
N PHE A 192 -10.05 15.28 -10.51
CA PHE A 192 -9.28 14.46 -9.58
C PHE A 192 -7.89 15.04 -9.29
N ALA A 193 -7.21 15.56 -10.32
CA ALA A 193 -5.92 16.22 -10.16
C ALA A 193 -6.04 17.46 -9.27
N ASP A 194 -7.15 18.21 -9.33
CA ASP A 194 -7.41 19.32 -8.40
C ASP A 194 -7.49 18.87 -6.93
N LEU A 195 -8.14 17.74 -6.66
CA LEU A 195 -8.18 17.14 -5.32
C LEU A 195 -6.77 16.78 -4.81
N ILE A 196 -5.92 16.24 -5.69
CA ILE A 196 -4.56 15.85 -5.34
C ILE A 196 -3.64 17.06 -5.18
N PHE A 197 -3.69 18.03 -6.11
CA PHE A 197 -2.76 19.15 -6.12
C PHE A 197 -3.11 20.23 -5.10
N GLN A 198 -4.40 20.42 -4.77
CA GLN A 198 -4.86 21.45 -3.82
C GLN A 198 -4.24 22.83 -4.12
N GLY A 199 -4.24 23.22 -5.41
CA GLY A 199 -3.68 24.48 -5.89
C GLY A 199 -2.15 24.54 -6.02
N LYS A 200 -1.42 23.47 -5.68
CA LYS A 200 0.04 23.40 -5.86
C LYS A 200 0.40 23.29 -7.34
N GLU A 201 1.57 23.80 -7.71
CA GLU A 201 2.09 23.71 -9.09
C GLU A 201 2.66 22.32 -9.42
N SER A 202 3.32 21.69 -8.43
CA SER A 202 3.91 20.37 -8.55
C SER A 202 3.61 19.49 -7.33
N MET A 203 3.64 18.18 -7.54
CA MET A 203 3.37 17.16 -6.55
C MET A 203 4.43 16.07 -6.64
N SER A 204 5.13 15.82 -5.53
CA SER A 204 6.00 14.65 -5.36
C SER A 204 5.21 13.44 -4.84
N VAL A 205 5.75 12.23 -5.05
CA VAL A 205 5.14 11.00 -4.53
C VAL A 205 4.88 11.05 -3.02
N LYS A 206 5.82 11.58 -2.23
CA LYS A 206 5.69 11.72 -0.77
C LYS A 206 4.65 12.76 -0.33
N GLN A 207 4.40 13.78 -1.14
CA GLN A 207 3.31 14.71 -0.86
C GLN A 207 1.96 14.09 -1.22
N CYS A 208 1.90 13.33 -2.32
CA CYS A 208 0.71 12.60 -2.75
C CYS A 208 0.30 11.54 -1.70
N GLU A 209 1.25 10.73 -1.23
CA GLU A 209 1.03 9.76 -0.13
C GLU A 209 0.41 10.43 1.09
N ARG A 210 0.98 11.56 1.56
CA ARG A 210 0.46 12.29 2.73
C ARG A 210 -0.96 12.78 2.56
N ILE A 211 -1.33 13.26 1.37
CA ILE A 211 -2.69 13.71 1.08
C ILE A 211 -3.67 12.56 1.22
N ILE A 212 -3.30 11.39 0.69
CA ILE A 212 -4.16 10.20 0.64
C ILE A 212 -4.24 9.51 2.00
N GLN A 213 -3.15 9.51 2.76
CA GLN A 213 -3.16 9.10 4.17
C GLN A 213 -4.08 9.99 5.02
N GLY A 214 -4.24 11.26 4.64
CA GLY A 214 -5.21 12.16 5.25
C GLY A 214 -6.67 11.83 4.91
N TRP A 215 -6.92 11.01 3.89
CA TRP A 215 -8.26 10.58 3.54
C TRP A 215 -8.77 9.57 4.57
N LYS A 216 -9.97 9.78 5.12
CA LYS A 216 -10.55 8.88 6.12
C LYS A 216 -10.87 7.53 5.49
N GLY A 217 -9.99 6.54 5.69
CA GLY A 217 -10.16 5.18 5.17
C GLY A 217 -9.27 4.11 5.81
N GLY A 218 -8.61 4.42 6.94
CA GLY A 218 -7.64 3.53 7.56
C GLY A 218 -6.45 3.26 6.62
N GLU A 219 -6.10 1.99 6.47
CA GLU A 219 -4.94 1.54 5.68
C GLU A 219 -5.18 1.50 4.17
N GLY A 220 -6.41 1.68 3.70
CA GLY A 220 -6.73 1.76 2.26
C GLY A 220 -8.20 2.04 2.01
N LEU A 221 -8.50 2.98 1.11
CA LEU A 221 -9.88 3.42 0.86
C LEU A 221 -10.61 2.43 -0.04
N VAL A 222 -11.73 1.89 0.45
CA VAL A 222 -12.67 1.11 -0.37
C VAL A 222 -13.68 2.03 -1.06
N TRP A 223 -14.40 1.50 -2.05
CA TRP A 223 -15.38 2.26 -2.85
C TRP A 223 -16.34 3.12 -2.02
N ASN A 224 -16.94 2.56 -0.97
CA ASN A 224 -17.91 3.27 -0.15
C ASN A 224 -17.29 4.46 0.60
N ASP A 225 -16.02 4.34 1.00
CA ASP A 225 -15.32 5.42 1.71
C ASP A 225 -14.80 6.46 0.72
N TRP A 226 -14.38 6.02 -0.47
CA TRP A 226 -14.06 6.92 -1.58
C TRP A 226 -15.25 7.79 -1.97
N ILE A 227 -16.43 7.20 -2.14
CA ILE A 227 -17.64 7.97 -2.49
C ILE A 227 -18.01 8.97 -1.40
N LYS A 228 -18.00 8.56 -0.13
CA LYS A 228 -18.24 9.48 1.00
C LYS A 228 -17.19 10.58 1.11
N LEU A 229 -15.96 10.31 0.71
CA LEU A 229 -14.91 11.33 0.68
C LEU A 229 -15.24 12.39 -0.36
N ILE A 230 -15.73 12.01 -1.54
CA ILE A 230 -15.89 12.92 -2.69
C ILE A 230 -17.31 13.45 -2.90
N GLU A 231 -18.23 13.24 -1.97
CA GLU A 231 -19.60 13.79 -1.97
C GLU A 231 -19.76 14.83 -0.85
#